data_AF-A0A6J8D468-F1
#
_entry.id   AF-A0A6J8D468-F1
#
_cell.length_a   1.000
_cell.length_b   1.000
_cell.length_c   1.000
_cell.angle_alpha   90.00
_cell.angle_beta   90.00
_cell.angle_gamma   90.00
#
_symmetry.space_group_name_H-M   'P 1'
#
loop_
_entity.id
_entity.type
_entity.pdbx_description
1 polymer ?
#
loop_
_entity_poly.entity_id
_entity_poly.type
_entity_poly.pdbx_seq_one_letter_code
_entity_poly.pdbx_strand_id
1 'polypeptide(L)'
;MHIHVLKKLNKLKIDKSAGPDGLHPKVLYEVRHAIFYPLFKIFDKSIKKGKVPDDWKNAIVSPIFKKGKKLSPGNYRPVSLTSVVCKICESIIRDNTMKYILMNNLFTSSQYGFQPGRSCVTQLLEVLDEWSDLIDNGFPLDSIYLDFPRHLIPPHQRLF
;
A
#
# COMPACT_ATOMS: atom_id res chain seq x y z
N MET A 1 7.86 16.75 9.05
CA MET A 1 7.20 16.43 7.76
C MET A 1 8.04 16.86 6.55
N HIS A 2 8.61 18.07 6.49
CA HIS A 2 9.53 18.50 5.42
C HIS A 2 10.70 17.53 5.14
N ILE A 3 11.39 17.06 6.19
CA ILE A 3 12.48 16.05 6.08
C ILE A 3 11.96 14.74 5.47
N HIS A 4 10.70 14.38 5.72
CA HIS A 4 10.13 13.14 5.19
C HIS A 4 9.90 13.25 3.68
N VAL A 5 9.54 14.43 3.16
CA VAL A 5 9.34 14.64 1.71
C VAL A 5 10.64 14.42 0.95
N LEU A 6 11.73 15.08 1.36
CA LEU A 6 13.03 14.88 0.71
C LEU A 6 13.53 13.43 0.83
N LYS A 7 13.35 12.80 1.99
CA LYS A 7 13.70 11.39 2.19
C LYS A 7 12.93 10.46 1.24
N LYS A 8 11.66 10.74 0.96
CA LYS A 8 10.85 9.97 0.00
C LYS A 8 11.30 10.23 -1.44
N LEU A 9 11.57 11.48 -1.81
CA LEU A 9 12.10 11.83 -3.12
C LEU A 9 13.44 11.14 -3.40
N ASN A 10 14.35 11.09 -2.43
CA ASN A 10 15.64 10.40 -2.55
C ASN A 10 15.51 8.88 -2.76
N LYS A 11 14.36 8.27 -2.39
CA LYS A 11 14.08 6.84 -2.53
C LYS A 11 13.13 6.53 -3.69
N LEU A 12 12.86 7.51 -4.56
CA LEU A 12 12.00 7.30 -5.71
C LEU A 12 12.60 6.26 -6.66
N LYS A 13 11.75 5.35 -7.12
CA LYS A 13 12.08 4.42 -8.20
C LYS A 13 11.94 5.14 -9.53
N ILE A 14 13.07 5.52 -10.12
CA ILE A 14 13.12 6.36 -11.34
C ILE A 14 12.66 5.63 -12.61
N ASP A 15 12.58 4.30 -12.58
CA ASP A 15 12.14 3.40 -13.66
C ASP A 15 10.62 3.27 -13.77
N LYS A 16 9.85 3.93 -12.89
CA LYS A 16 8.38 3.80 -12.87
C LYS A 16 7.71 4.77 -13.84
N SER A 17 6.55 4.36 -14.34
CA SER A 17 5.72 5.16 -15.24
C SER A 17 5.15 6.41 -14.54
N ALA A 18 4.99 7.48 -15.31
CA ALA A 18 4.30 8.69 -14.88
C ALA A 18 2.80 8.43 -14.67
N GLY A 19 2.16 9.23 -13.81
CA GLY A 19 0.71 9.24 -13.66
C GLY A 19 0.00 10.00 -14.79
N PRO A 20 -1.31 10.24 -14.65
CA PRO A 20 -2.08 11.05 -15.60
C PRO A 20 -1.59 12.51 -15.68
N ASP A 21 -0.88 12.97 -14.66
CA ASP A 21 -0.26 14.30 -14.56
C ASP A 21 1.04 14.44 -15.38
N GLY A 22 1.53 13.37 -16.01
CA GLY A 22 2.75 13.39 -16.82
C GLY A 22 4.04 13.56 -16.01
N LEU A 23 3.97 13.63 -14.68
CA LEU A 23 5.14 13.85 -13.83
C LEU A 23 5.95 12.57 -13.65
N HIS A 24 6.99 12.41 -14.46
CA HIS A 24 7.85 11.24 -14.42
C HIS A 24 8.70 11.20 -13.13
N PRO A 25 8.82 10.05 -12.44
CA PRO A 25 9.63 9.90 -11.23
C PRO A 25 11.08 10.37 -11.38
N LYS A 26 11.69 10.12 -12.55
CA LYS A 26 13.03 10.61 -12.88
C LYS A 26 13.15 12.13 -12.78
N VAL A 27 12.19 12.88 -13.34
CA VAL A 27 12.20 14.35 -13.27
C VAL A 27 12.11 14.80 -11.82
N LEU A 28 11.16 14.25 -11.05
CA LEU A 28 10.99 14.55 -9.63
C LEU A 28 12.25 14.26 -8.80
N TYR A 29 12.97 13.19 -9.15
CA TYR A 29 14.25 12.86 -8.53
C TYR A 29 15.32 13.88 -8.86
N GLU A 30 15.52 14.25 -10.14
CA GLU A 30 16.56 15.22 -10.52
C GLU A 30 16.34 16.60 -9.88
N VAL A 31 15.10 17.10 -9.85
CA VAL A 31 14.78 18.42 -9.30
C VAL A 31 14.43 18.40 -7.80
N ARG A 32 14.61 17.27 -7.11
CA ARG A 32 14.12 17.04 -5.74
C ARG A 32 14.50 18.13 -4.74
N HIS A 33 15.73 18.65 -4.83
CA HIS A 33 16.23 19.69 -3.91
C HIS A 33 15.56 21.05 -4.14
N ALA A 34 15.02 21.31 -5.33
CA ALA A 34 14.24 22.51 -5.61
C ALA A 34 12.77 22.35 -5.21
N ILE A 35 12.18 21.17 -5.46
CA ILE A 35 10.72 20.98 -5.35
C ILE A 35 10.25 20.46 -3.99
N PHE A 36 11.12 19.95 -3.13
CA PHE A 36 10.69 19.30 -1.87
C PHE A 36 9.95 20.25 -0.92
N TYR A 37 10.35 21.53 -0.83
CA TYR A 37 9.69 22.49 0.04
C TYR A 37 8.30 22.90 -0.51
N PRO A 38 8.13 23.25 -1.80
CA PRO A 38 6.81 23.42 -2.41
C PRO A 38 5.89 22.21 -2.21
N LEU A 39 6.38 21.00 -2.46
CA LEU A 39 5.61 19.77 -2.26
C LEU A 39 5.19 19.60 -0.80
N PHE A 40 6.09 19.88 0.15
CA PHE A 40 5.75 19.86 1.57
C PHE A 40 4.59 20.81 1.91
N LYS A 41 4.59 22.04 1.37
CA LYS A 41 3.49 23.00 1.60
C LYS A 41 2.17 22.50 1.03
N ILE A 42 2.19 21.85 -0.13
CA ILE A 42 1.00 21.22 -0.72
C ILE A 42 0.50 20.10 0.19
N PHE A 43 1.39 19.20 0.64
CA PHE A 43 1.02 18.06 1.49
C PHE A 43 0.43 18.51 2.83
N ASP A 44 1.07 19.47 3.49
CA ASP A 44 0.61 20.03 4.76
C ASP A 44 -0.79 20.66 4.62
N LYS A 45 -1.00 21.44 3.55
CA LYS A 45 -2.32 22.03 3.26
C LYS A 45 -3.37 20.97 2.96
N SER A 46 -3.03 19.94 2.18
CA SER A 46 -3.95 18.86 1.83
C SER A 46 -4.40 18.08 3.06
N ILE A 47 -3.46 17.75 3.95
CA ILE A 47 -3.74 17.01 5.19
C ILE A 47 -4.58 17.86 6.14
N LYS A 48 -4.21 19.13 6.39
CA LYS A 48 -4.96 20.02 7.28
C LYS A 48 -6.39 20.31 6.81
N LYS A 49 -6.61 20.37 5.50
CA LYS A 49 -7.93 20.64 4.91
C LYS A 49 -8.73 19.38 4.59
N GLY A 50 -8.14 18.19 4.71
CA GLY A 50 -8.77 16.95 4.26
C GLY A 50 -9.13 16.94 2.76
N LYS A 51 -8.38 17.68 1.93
CA LYS A 51 -8.65 17.82 0.49
C LYS A 51 -7.37 17.69 -0.31
N VAL A 52 -7.39 16.86 -1.36
CA VAL A 52 -6.27 16.68 -2.29
C VAL A 52 -6.49 17.49 -3.58
N PRO A 53 -5.42 17.85 -4.32
CA PRO A 53 -5.55 18.40 -5.68
C PRO A 53 -6.42 17.53 -6.58
N ASP A 54 -7.17 18.15 -7.49
CA ASP A 54 -8.08 17.41 -8.38
C ASP A 54 -7.33 16.45 -9.32
N ASP A 55 -6.13 16.83 -9.77
CA ASP A 55 -5.25 15.98 -10.59
C ASP A 55 -4.93 14.65 -9.92
N TRP A 56 -4.89 14.60 -8.58
CA TRP A 56 -4.57 13.38 -7.83
C TRP A 56 -5.75 12.42 -7.70
N LYS A 57 -6.97 12.87 -8.02
CA LYS A 57 -8.17 12.04 -8.03
C LYS A 57 -8.29 11.21 -9.30
N ASN A 58 -7.48 11.51 -10.32
CA ASN A 58 -7.47 10.81 -11.59
C ASN A 58 -6.46 9.65 -11.58
N ALA A 59 -6.77 8.59 -12.33
CA ALA A 59 -5.89 7.45 -12.54
C ALA A 59 -6.03 6.88 -13.94
N ILE A 60 -4.93 6.40 -14.52
CA ILE A 60 -4.97 5.57 -15.72
C ILE A 60 -5.17 4.13 -15.28
N VAL A 61 -6.28 3.51 -15.68
CA VAL A 61 -6.56 2.11 -15.36
C VAL A 61 -6.04 1.22 -16.48
N SER A 62 -5.01 0.41 -16.17
CA SER A 62 -4.41 -0.53 -17.12
C SER A 62 -4.73 -1.98 -16.72
N PRO A 63 -5.29 -2.81 -17.61
CA PRO A 63 -5.56 -4.21 -17.33
C PRO A 63 -4.27 -5.05 -17.43
N ILE A 64 -3.89 -5.71 -16.34
CA ILE A 64 -2.76 -6.65 -16.30
C ILE A 64 -3.27 -8.08 -16.35
N PHE A 65 -2.84 -8.85 -17.34
CA PHE A 65 -3.21 -10.25 -17.47
C PHE A 65 -2.74 -11.06 -16.24
N LYS A 66 -3.65 -11.83 -15.64
CA LYS A 66 -3.38 -12.65 -14.45
C LYS A 66 -3.12 -14.12 -14.81
N LYS A 67 -4.11 -14.81 -15.38
CA LYS A 67 -4.06 -16.23 -15.77
C LYS A 67 -5.28 -16.63 -16.61
N GLY A 68 -5.24 -17.74 -17.34
CA GLY A 68 -6.38 -18.28 -18.10
C GLY A 68 -6.46 -17.81 -19.55
N LYS A 69 -7.67 -17.77 -20.12
CA LYS A 69 -7.89 -17.34 -21.52
C LYS A 69 -7.73 -15.81 -21.65
N LYS A 70 -6.86 -15.35 -22.55
CA LYS A 70 -6.61 -13.92 -22.81
C LYS A 70 -7.82 -13.15 -23.34
N LEU A 71 -8.78 -13.82 -23.97
CA LEU A 71 -10.00 -13.18 -24.46
C LEU A 71 -11.07 -12.98 -23.38
N SER A 72 -10.88 -13.51 -22.17
CA SER A 72 -11.85 -13.34 -21.08
C SER A 72 -11.46 -12.12 -20.22
N PRO A 73 -12.31 -11.09 -20.11
CA PRO A 73 -12.01 -9.88 -19.34
C PRO A 73 -11.75 -10.16 -17.85
N GLY A 74 -12.42 -11.17 -17.26
CA GLY A 74 -12.25 -11.54 -15.86
C GLY A 74 -10.86 -12.08 -15.50
N ASN A 75 -10.04 -12.40 -16.50
CA ASN A 75 -8.67 -12.87 -16.33
C ASN A 75 -7.63 -11.73 -16.23
N TYR A 76 -8.08 -10.47 -16.23
CA TYR A 76 -7.24 -9.30 -16.05
C TYR A 76 -7.48 -8.66 -14.67
N ARG A 77 -6.42 -8.07 -14.12
CA ARG A 77 -6.47 -7.26 -12.91
C ARG A 77 -6.36 -5.79 -13.33
N PRO A 78 -7.34 -4.93 -13.02
CA PRO A 78 -7.17 -3.50 -13.21
C PRO A 78 -6.10 -2.99 -12.24
N VAL A 79 -5.15 -2.22 -12.76
CA VAL A 79 -4.15 -1.50 -11.95
C VAL A 79 -4.28 -0.02 -12.22
N SER A 80 -4.50 0.74 -11.16
CA SER A 80 -4.63 2.20 -11.23
C SER A 80 -3.26 2.86 -11.12
N LEU A 81 -2.84 3.52 -12.19
CA LEU A 81 -1.65 4.35 -12.22
C LEU A 81 -2.05 5.78 -11.84
N THR A 82 -1.81 6.14 -10.57
CA THR A 82 -2.02 7.48 -10.01
C THR A 82 -0.76 8.33 -10.04
N SER A 83 -0.92 9.64 -9.82
CA SER A 83 0.18 10.61 -9.68
C SER A 83 1.28 10.11 -8.74
N VAL A 84 2.54 10.27 -9.16
CA VAL A 84 3.71 9.93 -8.35
C VAL A 84 3.76 10.80 -7.09
N VAL A 85 3.40 12.07 -7.23
CA VAL A 85 3.36 13.03 -6.12
C VAL A 85 2.29 12.63 -5.11
N CYS A 86 1.11 12.19 -5.57
CA CYS A 86 0.06 11.64 -4.70
C CYS A 86 0.59 10.44 -3.88
N LYS A 87 1.23 9.47 -4.53
CA LYS A 87 1.83 8.30 -3.86
C LYS A 87 2.88 8.67 -2.82
N ILE A 88 3.66 9.74 -3.05
CA ILE A 88 4.60 10.23 -2.04
C ILE A 88 3.84 10.68 -0.80
N CYS A 89 2.79 11.49 -0.95
CA CYS A 89 1.96 11.98 0.14
C CYS A 89 1.30 10.82 0.91
N GLU A 90 0.66 9.89 0.20
CA GLU A 90 0.08 8.66 0.77
C GLU A 90 1.11 7.87 1.58
N SER A 91 2.33 7.74 1.07
CA SER A 91 3.37 7.00 1.76
C SER A 91 3.83 7.67 3.06
N ILE A 92 3.76 9.01 3.15
CA ILE A 92 4.08 9.76 4.37
C ILE A 92 2.98 9.56 5.41
N ILE A 93 1.71 9.62 4.97
CA ILE A 93 0.56 9.33 5.83
C ILE A 93 0.66 7.91 6.37
N ARG A 94 0.85 6.93 5.48
CA ARG A 94 1.01 5.51 5.84
C ARG A 94 2.12 5.29 6.86
N ASP A 95 3.29 5.89 6.67
CA ASP A 95 4.41 5.71 7.61
C ASP A 95 4.06 6.26 9.01
N ASN A 96 3.37 7.39 9.09
CA ASN A 96 2.91 7.95 10.37
C ASN A 96 1.81 7.09 11.01
N THR A 97 0.82 6.65 10.22
CA THR A 97 -0.26 5.76 10.68
C THR A 97 0.29 4.44 11.19
N MET A 98 1.21 3.82 10.44
CA MET A 98 1.85 2.56 10.83
C MET A 98 2.66 2.73 12.12
N LYS A 99 3.39 3.85 12.26
CA LYS A 99 4.09 4.16 13.50
C LYS A 99 3.13 4.24 14.69
N TYR A 100 1.99 4.93 14.54
CA TYR A 100 0.99 5.04 15.59
C TYR A 100 0.38 3.67 15.95
N ILE A 101 -0.01 2.88 14.96
CA ILE A 101 -0.58 1.54 15.15
C ILE A 101 0.38 0.64 15.94
N LEU A 102 1.66 0.64 15.57
CA LEU A 102 2.68 -0.18 16.23
C LEU A 102 2.98 0.31 17.65
N MET A 103 3.10 1.63 17.88
CA MET A 103 3.36 2.18 19.21
C MET A 103 2.22 1.91 20.21
N ASN A 104 1.00 1.75 19.71
CA ASN A 104 -0.19 1.49 20.53
C ASN A 104 -0.64 0.02 20.49
N ASN A 105 0.16 -0.88 19.91
CA ASN A 105 -0.16 -2.31 19.81
C ASN A 105 -1.56 -2.61 19.24
N LEU A 106 -1.97 -1.88 18.20
CA LEU A 106 -3.32 -2.02 17.61
C LEU A 106 -3.44 -3.16 16.58
N PHE A 107 -2.36 -3.89 16.31
CA PHE A 107 -2.42 -5.12 15.51
C PHE A 107 -2.63 -6.34 16.42
N THR A 108 -3.40 -7.30 15.92
CA THR A 108 -3.45 -8.64 16.53
C THR A 108 -2.14 -9.38 16.29
N SER A 109 -1.77 -10.26 17.22
CA SER A 109 -0.56 -11.10 17.11
C SER A 109 -0.59 -12.05 15.90
N SER A 110 -1.77 -12.38 15.37
CA SER A 110 -1.94 -13.26 14.21
C SER A 110 -2.00 -12.51 12.86
N GLN A 111 -1.88 -11.18 12.86
CA GLN A 111 -1.83 -10.40 11.61
C GLN A 111 -0.41 -10.41 11.04
N TYR A 112 -0.22 -10.96 9.83
CA TYR A 112 1.09 -10.95 9.14
C TYR A 112 1.09 -10.09 7.88
N GLY A 113 -0.08 -9.92 7.26
CA GLY A 113 -0.23 -9.10 6.08
C GLY A 113 0.03 -7.62 6.39
N PHE A 114 0.84 -6.97 5.55
CA PHE A 114 1.11 -5.52 5.58
C PHE A 114 1.78 -4.99 6.86
N GLN A 115 2.38 -5.85 7.67
CA GLN A 115 3.12 -5.46 8.88
C GLN A 115 4.65 -5.55 8.66
N PRO A 116 5.43 -4.55 9.12
CA PRO A 116 6.89 -4.63 9.10
C PRO A 116 7.41 -5.81 9.92
N GLY A 117 8.41 -6.53 9.41
CA GLY A 117 9.03 -7.66 10.11
C GLY A 117 8.23 -8.97 10.04
N ARG A 118 7.06 -8.98 9.40
CA ARG A 118 6.25 -10.18 9.17
C ARG A 118 6.13 -10.47 7.68
N SER A 119 6.00 -11.75 7.34
CA SER A 119 5.86 -12.24 5.96
C SER A 119 4.93 -13.44 5.90
N CYS A 120 4.57 -13.87 4.69
CA CYS A 120 3.84 -15.13 4.51
C CYS A 120 4.63 -16.33 5.02
N VAL A 121 5.97 -16.28 4.94
CA VAL A 121 6.83 -17.38 5.40
C VAL A 121 6.82 -17.48 6.92
N THR A 122 6.92 -16.35 7.63
CA THR A 122 6.86 -16.37 9.11
C THR A 122 5.49 -16.83 9.60
N GLN A 123 4.42 -16.46 8.90
CA GLN A 123 3.08 -16.95 9.21
C GLN A 123 2.96 -18.47 9.01
N LEU A 124 3.49 -18.97 7.89
CA LEU A 124 3.47 -20.39 7.58
C LEU A 124 4.27 -21.19 8.61
N LEU A 125 5.44 -20.70 9.00
CA LEU A 125 6.28 -21.36 10.01
C LEU A 125 5.56 -21.50 11.35
N GLU A 126 4.93 -20.42 11.84
CA GLU A 126 4.22 -20.44 13.12
C GLU A 126 3.02 -21.38 13.09
N VAL A 127 2.27 -21.40 11.98
CA VAL A 127 1.15 -22.35 11.80
C VAL A 127 1.64 -23.79 11.69
N LEU A 128 2.73 -24.05 10.98
CA LEU A 128 3.28 -25.39 10.86
C LEU A 128 3.79 -25.94 12.19
N ASP A 129 4.39 -25.08 13.03
CA ASP A 129 4.86 -25.43 14.37
C ASP A 129 3.66 -25.84 15.24
N GLU A 130 2.63 -24.99 15.33
CA GLU A 130 1.39 -25.26 16.07
C GLU A 130 0.68 -26.53 15.58
N TRP A 131 0.60 -26.73 14.26
CA TRP A 131 -0.07 -27.89 13.68
C TRP A 131 0.70 -29.18 13.91
N SER A 132 2.04 -29.13 13.85
CA SER A 132 2.88 -30.30 14.11
C SER A 132 2.74 -30.75 15.56
N ASP A 133 2.75 -29.81 16.51
CA ASP A 133 2.56 -30.10 17.94
C ASP A 133 1.21 -30.77 18.20
N LEU A 134 0.12 -30.29 17.58
CA LEU A 134 -1.20 -30.89 17.73
C LEU A 134 -1.25 -32.33 17.20
N ILE A 135 -0.65 -32.56 16.03
CA ILE A 135 -0.59 -33.89 15.40
C ILE A 135 0.24 -34.86 16.24
N ASP A 136 1.40 -34.44 16.73
CA ASP A 136 2.30 -35.28 17.55
C ASP A 136 1.65 -35.70 18.87
N ASN A 137 0.77 -34.86 19.42
CA ASN A 137 -0.03 -35.18 20.60
C ASN A 137 -1.32 -35.97 20.30
N GLY A 138 -1.56 -36.33 19.04
CA GLY A 138 -2.73 -37.11 18.61
C GLY A 138 -4.05 -36.34 18.63
N PHE A 139 -4.02 -34.99 18.63
CA PHE A 139 -5.22 -34.17 18.54
C PHE A 139 -5.70 -34.05 17.08
N PRO A 140 -7.02 -34.02 16.83
CA PRO A 140 -7.56 -33.75 15.51
C PRO A 140 -7.32 -32.28 15.12
N LEU A 141 -7.03 -32.05 13.83
CA LEU A 141 -6.77 -30.73 13.27
C LEU A 141 -7.68 -30.48 12.06
N ASP A 142 -8.50 -29.44 12.13
CA ASP A 142 -9.32 -28.94 11.02
C ASP A 142 -8.96 -27.48 10.72
N SER A 143 -8.88 -27.13 9.43
CA SER A 143 -8.56 -25.75 9.00
C SER A 143 -9.64 -25.17 8.09
N ILE A 144 -9.99 -23.90 8.33
CA ILE A 144 -10.97 -23.16 7.53
C ILE A 144 -10.27 -21.98 6.86
N TYR A 145 -10.28 -21.96 5.53
CA TYR A 145 -9.75 -20.86 4.73
C TYR A 145 -10.88 -19.92 4.30
N LEU A 146 -10.73 -18.64 4.64
CA LEU A 146 -11.67 -17.58 4.28
C LEU A 146 -11.00 -16.60 3.31
N ASP A 147 -11.69 -16.26 2.21
CA ASP A 147 -11.25 -15.23 1.27
C ASP A 147 -12.40 -14.24 1.00
N PHE A 148 -12.05 -12.96 0.85
CA PHE A 148 -13.02 -11.90 0.61
C PHE A 148 -13.05 -11.53 -0.89
N PRO A 149 -14.24 -11.46 -1.52
CA PRO A 149 -14.39 -10.90 -2.85
C PRO A 149 -13.78 -9.50 -2.98
N ARG A 150 -13.07 -9.27 -4.09
CA ARG A 150 -12.31 -8.04 -4.38
C ARG A 150 -13.14 -6.74 -4.37
N HIS A 151 -14.47 -6.84 -4.47
CA HIS A 151 -15.39 -5.70 -4.47
C HIS A 151 -15.86 -5.27 -3.07
N LEU A 152 -15.51 -6.03 -2.02
CA LEU A 152 -15.88 -5.73 -0.63
C LEU A 152 -14.92 -4.70 0.00
N ILE A 153 -14.64 -3.61 -0.71
CA ILE A 153 -14.03 -2.44 -0.06
C ILE A 153 -15.09 -1.90 0.92
N PRO A 154 -14.79 -1.77 2.22
CA PRO A 154 -15.74 -1.21 3.16
C PRO A 154 -16.21 0.16 2.65
N PRO A 155 -17.50 0.49 2.73
CA PRO A 155 -17.99 1.81 2.31
C PRO A 155 -17.21 2.90 3.04
N HIS A 156 -16.95 4.02 2.38
CA HIS A 156 -16.11 5.10 2.91
C HIS A 156 -16.50 5.54 4.34
N GLN A 157 -17.79 5.45 4.68
CA GLN A 157 -18.34 5.77 6.01
C GLN A 157 -17.92 4.80 7.12
N ARG A 158 -17.44 3.60 6.80
CA ARG A 158 -16.98 2.58 7.77
C ARG A 158 -15.46 2.53 7.93
N LEU A 159 -14.73 3.35 7.18
CA LEU A 159 -13.26 3.41 7.22
C LEU A 159 -12.73 4.52 8.14
N PHE A 160 -13.59 5.40 8.67
CA PHE A 160 -13.25 6.55 9.50
C PHE A 160 -14.14 6.63 10.75
#